data_AF-A0A7X9HGZ3-F1
#
_entry.id   AF-A0A7X9HGZ3-F1
#
_cell.length_a   1.000
_cell.length_b   1.000
_cell.length_c   1.000
_cell.angle_alpha   90.00
_cell.angle_beta   90.00
_cell.angle_gamma   90.00
#
_symmetry.space_group_name_H-M   'P 1'
#
loop_
_entity.id
_entity.type
_entity.pdbx_description
1 polymer ?
#
loop_
_entity_poly.entity_id
_entity_poly.type
_entity_poly.pdbx_seq_one_letter_code
_entity_poly.pdbx_strand_id
1 'polypeptide(L)'
;MRKYILFIVVITMIACSTATVKEKEDPFAQDNKKFLEEKSGTELFRVLITPDNYQVVQLNYQGRITRNNDESGDKYILEEVAQYNQIDEAREGIVTVWLFPDSGAIMKIRPTQLTFLVELDNLIVQDLQRWTFSFPEKTIEPTKFDVKYRIVLRKKLSDEEIMQQIREKIKDKTQ
;
A
#
# COMPACT_ATOMS: atom_id res chain seq x y z
N MET A 1 -12.68 33.30 -71.36
CA MET A 1 -11.68 32.35 -70.83
C MET A 1 -11.83 32.26 -69.32
N ARG A 2 -11.78 31.03 -68.80
CA ARG A 2 -11.60 30.59 -67.40
C ARG A 2 -12.70 30.85 -66.36
N LYS A 3 -13.51 29.80 -66.23
CA LYS A 3 -14.28 29.36 -65.06
C LYS A 3 -13.35 29.15 -63.86
N TYR A 4 -13.76 29.58 -62.66
CA TYR A 4 -13.34 28.96 -61.40
C TYR A 4 -14.54 28.91 -60.46
N ILE A 5 -15.14 27.73 -60.38
CA ILE A 5 -16.13 27.36 -59.37
C ILE A 5 -15.33 27.01 -58.11
N LEU A 6 -15.45 27.81 -57.06
CA LEU A 6 -14.86 27.51 -55.76
C LEU A 6 -15.87 26.66 -54.97
N PHE A 7 -15.62 25.36 -54.88
CA PHE A 7 -16.36 24.43 -54.03
C PHE A 7 -15.83 24.59 -52.59
N ILE A 8 -16.59 25.23 -51.71
CA ILE A 8 -16.30 25.27 -50.27
C ILE A 8 -16.97 24.03 -49.65
N VAL A 9 -16.16 23.03 -49.33
CA VAL A 9 -16.57 21.85 -48.57
C VAL A 9 -16.63 22.26 -47.10
N VAL A 10 -17.83 22.37 -46.54
CA VAL A 10 -18.07 22.55 -45.11
C VAL A 10 -17.92 21.20 -44.44
N ILE A 11 -16.75 20.92 -43.85
CA ILE A 11 -16.53 19.77 -42.97
C ILE A 11 -17.02 20.17 -41.58
N THR A 12 -18.26 19.82 -41.25
CA THR A 12 -18.77 19.85 -39.88
C THR A 12 -18.10 18.73 -39.09
N MET A 13 -17.01 19.05 -38.39
CA MET A 13 -16.47 18.21 -37.31
C MET A 13 -17.46 18.21 -36.15
N ILE A 14 -18.27 17.16 -36.07
CA ILE A 14 -19.00 16.80 -34.85
C ILE A 14 -17.93 16.33 -33.87
N ALA A 15 -17.40 17.26 -33.08
CA ALA A 15 -16.62 16.93 -31.90
C ALA A 15 -17.58 16.28 -30.91
N CYS A 16 -17.61 14.96 -30.92
CA CYS A 16 -18.19 14.16 -29.84
C CYS A 16 -17.35 14.47 -28.59
N SER A 17 -17.82 15.41 -27.76
CA SER A 17 -17.32 15.56 -26.39
C SER A 17 -17.72 14.31 -25.63
N THR A 18 -16.86 13.29 -25.70
CA THR A 18 -16.82 12.26 -24.69
C THR A 18 -16.57 12.98 -23.38
N ALA A 19 -17.61 13.04 -22.53
CA ALA A 19 -17.45 13.44 -21.16
C ALA A 19 -16.42 12.48 -20.55
N THR A 20 -15.19 12.95 -20.38
CA THR A 20 -14.21 12.27 -19.54
C THR A 20 -14.85 12.16 -18.18
N VAL A 21 -15.34 10.95 -17.85
CA VAL A 21 -15.65 10.57 -16.48
C VAL A 21 -14.39 10.89 -15.71
N LYS A 22 -14.38 11.97 -14.95
CA LYS A 22 -13.27 12.28 -14.06
C LYS A 22 -13.14 11.06 -13.18
N GLU A 23 -12.09 10.27 -13.37
CA GLU A 23 -11.67 9.29 -12.38
C GLU A 23 -11.69 10.04 -11.05
N LYS A 24 -12.47 9.53 -10.10
CA LYS A 24 -12.60 10.12 -8.78
C LYS A 24 -11.18 10.17 -8.22
N GLU A 25 -10.63 11.36 -8.12
CA GLU A 25 -9.27 11.61 -7.63
C GLU A 25 -9.12 10.87 -6.29
N ASP A 26 -8.08 10.04 -6.15
CA ASP A 26 -7.86 9.27 -4.92
C ASP A 26 -7.65 10.26 -3.76
N PRO A 27 -8.57 10.32 -2.78
CA PRO A 27 -8.49 11.31 -1.71
C PRO A 27 -7.24 11.16 -0.85
N PHE A 28 -6.54 10.02 -0.92
CA PHE A 28 -5.33 9.75 -0.16
C PHE A 28 -4.04 9.98 -0.97
N ALA A 29 -4.12 10.31 -2.26
CA ALA A 29 -2.95 10.36 -3.15
C ALA A 29 -1.84 11.30 -2.65
N GLN A 30 -2.21 12.51 -2.21
CA GLN A 30 -1.25 13.49 -1.70
C GLN A 30 -0.58 13.01 -0.41
N ASP A 31 -1.36 12.45 0.52
CA ASP A 31 -0.86 11.94 1.79
C ASP A 31 0.03 10.71 1.60
N ASN A 32 -0.34 9.83 0.66
CA ASN A 32 0.45 8.65 0.31
C ASN A 32 1.80 9.05 -0.28
N LYS A 33 1.81 10.04 -1.18
CA LYS A 33 3.04 10.61 -1.73
C LYS A 33 3.90 11.20 -0.62
N LYS A 34 3.32 12.03 0.24
CA LYS A 34 4.03 12.62 1.38
C LYS A 34 4.61 11.55 2.29
N PHE A 35 3.83 10.52 2.61
CA PHE A 35 4.26 9.40 3.45
C PHE A 35 5.50 8.68 2.87
N LEU A 36 5.60 8.53 1.56
CA LEU A 36 6.74 7.86 0.92
C LEU A 36 7.98 8.78 0.79
N GLU A 37 7.78 10.07 0.55
CA GLU A 37 8.85 11.01 0.21
C GLU A 37 9.41 11.78 1.42
N GLU A 38 8.63 11.95 2.48
CA GLU A 38 9.03 12.75 3.65
C GLU A 38 10.18 12.07 4.40
N LYS A 39 11.35 12.71 4.40
CA LYS A 39 12.57 12.18 5.04
C LYS A 39 12.65 12.45 6.55
N SER A 40 11.67 13.14 7.13
CA SER A 40 11.60 13.32 8.58
C SER A 40 11.04 12.04 9.21
N GLY A 41 11.89 11.29 9.88
CA GLY A 41 11.53 10.04 10.54
C GLY A 41 12.77 9.33 11.09
N THR A 42 12.62 8.64 12.22
CA THR A 42 13.68 7.81 12.82
C THR A 42 13.53 6.33 12.46
N GLU A 43 12.39 5.96 11.89
CA GLU A 43 12.11 4.63 11.35
C GLU A 43 13.06 4.28 10.21
N LEU A 44 13.31 2.99 10.05
CA LEU A 44 14.21 2.50 9.02
C LEU A 44 13.48 2.28 7.71
N PHE A 45 12.27 1.72 7.79
CA PHE A 45 11.41 1.47 6.64
C PHE A 45 10.03 2.10 6.81
N ARG A 46 9.47 2.53 5.69
CA ARG A 46 8.03 2.79 5.56
C ARG A 46 7.41 1.80 4.58
N VAL A 47 6.22 1.34 4.92
CA VAL A 47 5.42 0.45 4.08
C VAL A 47 4.09 1.12 3.79
N LEU A 48 3.80 1.35 2.52
CA LEU A 48 2.49 1.81 2.05
C LEU A 48 1.78 0.63 1.40
N ILE A 49 0.61 0.30 1.92
CA ILE A 49 -0.31 -0.66 1.31
C ILE A 49 -1.54 0.12 0.86
N THR A 50 -1.83 0.07 -0.42
CA THR A 50 -3.06 0.59 -1.04
C THR A 50 -3.82 -0.59 -1.64
N PRO A 51 -5.05 -0.43 -2.14
CA PRO A 51 -5.79 -1.55 -2.70
C PRO A 51 -5.12 -2.27 -3.88
N ASP A 52 -4.19 -1.58 -4.58
CA ASP A 52 -3.61 -2.06 -5.83
C ASP A 52 -2.08 -2.08 -5.80
N ASN A 53 -1.45 -1.67 -4.68
CA ASN A 53 0.00 -1.54 -4.60
C ASN A 53 0.53 -1.76 -3.18
N TYR A 54 1.65 -2.48 -3.09
CA TYR A 54 2.46 -2.64 -1.89
C TYR A 54 3.83 -2.01 -2.16
N GLN A 55 4.22 -1.02 -1.36
CA GLN A 55 5.47 -0.28 -1.57
C GLN A 55 6.25 -0.14 -0.27
N VAL A 56 7.55 -0.47 -0.32
CA VAL A 56 8.48 -0.28 0.79
C VAL A 56 9.53 0.75 0.39
N VAL A 57 9.81 1.69 1.29
CA VAL A 57 10.90 2.64 1.15
C VAL A 57 11.81 2.61 2.37
N GLN A 58 13.12 2.70 2.14
CA GLN A 58 14.12 2.76 3.20
C GLN A 58 14.56 4.21 3.43
N LEU A 59 14.40 4.68 4.67
CA LEU A 59 14.67 6.07 5.05
C LEU A 59 16.05 6.26 5.66
N ASN A 60 16.51 5.28 6.43
CA ASN A 60 17.76 5.35 7.18
C ASN A 60 18.62 4.09 6.96
N TYR A 61 19.89 4.15 7.41
CA TYR A 61 20.83 3.02 7.40
C TYR A 61 21.12 2.44 6.00
N GLN A 62 21.09 3.29 4.97
CA GLN A 62 21.46 2.90 3.61
C GLN A 62 22.88 2.34 3.59
N GLY A 63 23.07 1.20 2.92
CA GLY A 63 24.35 0.49 2.86
C GLY A 63 24.61 -0.46 4.04
N ARG A 64 23.93 -0.29 5.18
CA ARG A 64 24.13 -1.17 6.36
C ARG A 64 23.18 -2.35 6.41
N ILE A 65 21.91 -2.10 6.13
CA ILE A 65 20.85 -3.12 6.07
C ILE A 65 19.99 -2.87 4.84
N THR A 66 19.57 -3.94 4.19
CA THR A 66 18.61 -3.90 3.09
C THR A 66 17.59 -5.01 3.28
N ARG A 67 16.29 -4.69 3.17
CA ARG A 67 15.24 -5.70 3.06
C ARG A 67 15.42 -6.46 1.75
N ASN A 68 15.43 -7.79 1.81
CA ASN A 68 15.46 -8.62 0.60
C ASN A 68 14.11 -8.57 -0.10
N ASN A 69 14.11 -8.63 -1.45
CA ASN A 69 12.88 -8.64 -2.23
C ASN A 69 12.07 -9.93 -1.98
N ASP A 70 10.77 -9.80 -1.79
CA ASP A 70 9.82 -10.91 -1.57
C ASP A 70 8.47 -10.58 -2.23
N GLU A 71 8.45 -10.58 -3.57
CA GLU A 71 7.26 -10.20 -4.36
C GLU A 71 6.04 -11.09 -4.09
N SER A 72 6.26 -12.38 -3.86
CA SER A 72 5.19 -13.33 -3.54
C SER A 72 4.55 -13.02 -2.19
N GLY A 73 5.36 -12.74 -1.16
CA GLY A 73 4.87 -12.32 0.14
C GLY A 73 4.18 -10.95 0.11
N ASP A 74 4.72 -10.00 -0.67
CA ASP A 74 4.16 -8.66 -0.85
C ASP A 74 2.76 -8.74 -1.51
N LYS A 75 2.63 -9.59 -2.53
CA LYS A 75 1.34 -9.85 -3.20
C LYS A 75 0.33 -10.53 -2.28
N TYR A 76 0.77 -11.53 -1.50
CA TYR A 76 -0.10 -12.20 -0.53
C TYR A 76 -0.69 -11.21 0.48
N ILE A 77 0.15 -10.33 1.05
CA ILE A 77 -0.32 -9.34 2.02
C ILE A 77 -1.25 -8.31 1.38
N LEU A 78 -1.01 -7.92 0.13
CA LEU A 78 -1.91 -7.07 -0.64
C LEU A 78 -3.31 -7.72 -0.80
N GLU A 79 -3.36 -9.02 -1.13
CA GLU A 79 -4.60 -9.79 -1.27
C GLU A 79 -5.37 -9.93 0.06
N GLU A 80 -4.67 -10.14 1.17
CA GLU A 80 -5.27 -10.21 2.51
C GLU A 80 -5.84 -8.86 2.95
N VAL A 81 -5.10 -7.76 2.74
CA VAL A 81 -5.59 -6.40 3.04
C VAL A 81 -6.81 -6.05 2.18
N ALA A 82 -6.88 -6.56 0.95
CA ALA A 82 -8.01 -6.29 0.06
C ALA A 82 -9.36 -6.81 0.61
N GLN A 83 -9.36 -7.79 1.52
CA GLN A 83 -10.56 -8.29 2.20
C GLN A 83 -11.24 -7.24 3.09
N TYR A 84 -10.55 -6.14 3.40
CA TYR A 84 -11.03 -5.06 4.27
C TYR A 84 -11.43 -3.80 3.50
N ASN A 85 -11.46 -3.85 2.15
CA ASN A 85 -11.85 -2.76 1.24
C ASN A 85 -13.37 -2.47 1.24
N GLN A 86 -13.94 -2.25 2.43
CA GLN A 86 -15.36 -1.99 2.67
C GLN A 86 -15.62 -0.52 3.00
N ILE A 87 -14.58 0.23 3.39
CA ILE A 87 -14.62 1.64 3.76
C ILE A 87 -13.47 2.40 3.10
N ASP A 88 -13.63 3.71 2.91
CA ASP A 88 -12.55 4.60 2.51
C ASP A 88 -11.86 5.12 3.78
N GLU A 89 -10.69 4.56 4.11
CA GLU A 89 -9.96 4.94 5.33
C GLU A 89 -8.45 4.71 5.17
N ALA A 90 -7.65 5.56 5.81
CA ALA A 90 -6.21 5.36 5.93
C ALA A 90 -5.82 5.22 7.41
N ARG A 91 -5.10 4.16 7.74
CA ARG A 91 -4.59 3.90 9.09
C ARG A 91 -3.08 3.82 9.07
N GLU A 92 -2.45 4.27 10.16
CA GLU A 92 -1.01 4.17 10.35
C GLU A 92 -0.68 3.39 11.62
N GLY A 93 0.36 2.58 11.55
CA GLY A 93 0.89 1.80 12.66
C GLY A 93 2.41 1.87 12.70
N ILE A 94 2.99 1.66 13.87
CA ILE A 94 4.44 1.58 14.04
C ILE A 94 4.75 0.28 14.75
N VAL A 95 5.72 -0.44 14.22
CA VAL A 95 6.19 -1.70 14.79
C VAL A 95 7.70 -1.65 14.91
N THR A 96 8.19 -1.92 16.12
CA THR A 96 9.62 -2.08 16.35
C THR A 96 10.03 -3.52 16.06
N VAL A 97 11.13 -3.69 15.33
CA VAL A 97 11.75 -4.96 15.02
C VAL A 97 13.10 -5.04 15.74
N TRP A 98 13.36 -6.18 16.36
CA TRP A 98 14.68 -6.52 16.92
C TRP A 98 15.24 -7.70 16.14
N LEU A 99 16.53 -7.63 15.84
CA LEU A 99 17.28 -8.68 15.18
C LEU A 99 18.24 -9.35 16.15
N PHE A 100 18.51 -10.62 15.93
CA PHE A 100 19.62 -11.29 16.57
C PHE A 100 20.94 -10.71 16.06
N PRO A 101 21.88 -10.27 16.93
CA PRO A 101 23.13 -9.63 16.50
C PRO A 101 24.12 -10.55 15.77
N ASP A 102 23.93 -11.87 15.84
CA ASP A 102 24.80 -12.89 15.24
C ASP A 102 24.37 -13.29 13.83
N SER A 103 23.05 -13.34 13.58
CA SER A 103 22.44 -13.87 12.36
C SER A 103 21.68 -12.83 11.55
N GLY A 104 21.27 -11.71 12.17
CA GLY A 104 20.42 -10.70 11.54
C GLY A 104 18.98 -11.18 11.32
N ALA A 105 18.63 -12.37 11.80
CA ALA A 105 17.27 -12.88 11.79
C ALA A 105 16.39 -12.11 12.77
N ILE A 106 15.09 -12.06 12.49
CA ILE A 106 14.13 -11.41 13.38
C ILE A 106 14.07 -12.15 14.71
N MET A 107 14.40 -11.45 15.79
CA MET A 107 14.28 -11.93 17.16
C MET A 107 12.90 -11.61 17.74
N LYS A 108 12.40 -10.40 17.48
CA LYS A 108 11.16 -9.92 18.08
C LYS A 108 10.50 -8.86 17.20
N ILE A 109 9.19 -8.89 17.19
CA ILE A 109 8.34 -7.87 16.58
C ILE A 109 7.42 -7.35 17.70
N ARG A 110 7.32 -6.03 17.86
CA ARG A 110 6.42 -5.40 18.84
C ARG A 110 5.71 -4.21 18.22
N PRO A 111 4.38 -4.26 18.07
CA PRO A 111 3.60 -3.08 17.78
C PRO A 111 3.79 -2.04 18.89
N THR A 112 4.18 -0.83 18.51
CA THR A 112 4.35 0.32 19.41
C THR A 112 3.27 1.37 19.20
N GLN A 113 2.69 1.41 17.99
CA GLN A 113 1.49 2.16 17.67
C GLN A 113 0.57 1.28 16.80
N LEU A 114 -0.68 1.14 17.21
CA LEU A 114 -1.68 0.31 16.53
C LEU A 114 -2.43 1.13 15.47
N THR A 115 -2.92 0.44 14.44
CA THR A 115 -3.87 0.97 13.46
C THR A 115 -5.28 1.16 14.04
N PHE A 116 -5.53 0.61 15.23
CA PHE A 116 -6.84 0.47 15.88
C PHE A 116 -7.83 -0.42 15.10
N LEU A 117 -7.30 -1.25 14.21
CA LEU A 117 -8.03 -2.31 13.54
C LEU A 117 -7.20 -3.59 13.71
N VAL A 118 -7.63 -4.45 14.63
CA VAL A 118 -6.85 -5.60 15.14
C VAL A 118 -6.41 -6.53 14.00
N GLU A 119 -7.28 -6.72 13.01
CA GLU A 119 -7.01 -7.54 11.85
C GLU A 119 -5.86 -6.98 11.00
N LEU A 120 -5.78 -5.66 10.82
CA LEU A 120 -4.68 -5.00 10.13
C LEU A 120 -3.39 -5.06 10.99
N ASP A 121 -3.50 -4.90 12.30
CA ASP A 121 -2.35 -5.01 13.20
C ASP A 121 -1.73 -6.43 13.16
N ASN A 122 -2.58 -7.46 13.09
CA ASN A 122 -2.14 -8.85 12.92
C ASN A 122 -1.48 -9.06 11.56
N LEU A 123 -2.05 -8.53 10.47
CA LEU A 123 -1.45 -8.60 9.13
C LEU A 123 -0.08 -7.91 9.08
N ILE A 124 0.10 -6.77 9.75
CA ILE A 124 1.40 -6.09 9.84
C ILE A 124 2.43 -6.99 10.53
N VAL A 125 2.06 -7.68 11.60
CA VAL A 125 2.99 -8.60 12.28
C VAL A 125 3.34 -9.79 11.39
N GLN A 126 2.35 -10.37 10.70
CA GLN A 126 2.58 -11.46 9.73
C GLN A 126 3.48 -11.01 8.57
N ASP A 127 3.26 -9.81 8.06
CA ASP A 127 4.06 -9.19 7.01
C ASP A 127 5.53 -9.07 7.43
N LEU A 128 5.79 -8.61 8.65
CA LEU A 128 7.15 -8.48 9.16
C LEU A 128 7.81 -9.83 9.44
N GLN A 129 7.07 -10.85 9.87
CA GLN A 129 7.64 -12.17 10.22
C GLN A 129 8.35 -12.87 9.05
N ARG A 130 7.89 -12.63 7.82
CA ARG A 130 8.50 -13.19 6.60
C ARG A 130 9.69 -12.38 6.08
N TRP A 131 9.91 -11.16 6.56
CA TRP A 131 10.99 -10.32 6.05
C TRP A 131 12.36 -10.93 6.36
N THR A 132 13.26 -10.81 5.38
CA THR A 132 14.66 -11.16 5.53
C THR A 132 15.53 -9.98 5.14
N PHE A 133 16.76 -9.95 5.66
CA PHE A 133 17.66 -8.82 5.50
C PHE A 133 19.03 -9.27 4.99
N SER A 134 19.66 -8.39 4.21
CA SER A 134 21.07 -8.47 3.85
C SER A 134 21.83 -7.33 4.51
N PHE A 135 23.10 -7.58 4.87
CA PHE A 135 23.97 -6.61 5.54
C PHE A 135 25.24 -6.39 4.71
N PRO A 136 25.24 -5.40 3.78
CA PRO A 136 26.35 -5.21 2.85
C PRO A 136 27.70 -4.90 3.54
N GLU A 137 27.66 -4.18 4.67
CA GLU A 137 28.84 -3.88 5.50
C GLU A 137 29.28 -5.06 6.38
N LYS A 138 28.66 -6.25 6.24
CA LYS A 138 28.93 -7.46 7.02
C LYS A 138 28.80 -7.29 8.54
N THR A 139 28.12 -6.23 8.95
CA THR A 139 27.83 -5.90 10.34
C THR A 139 26.33 -5.80 10.51
N ILE A 140 25.77 -6.45 11.54
CA ILE A 140 24.33 -6.43 11.81
C ILE A 140 24.01 -5.16 12.59
N GLU A 141 23.89 -4.05 11.86
CA GLU A 141 23.45 -2.76 12.39
C GLU A 141 22.39 -2.11 11.49
N PRO A 142 21.29 -1.60 12.08
CA PRO A 142 20.95 -1.64 13.49
C PRO A 142 20.32 -2.99 13.91
N THR A 143 20.50 -3.38 15.16
CA THR A 143 19.83 -4.56 15.75
C THR A 143 18.42 -4.27 16.25
N LYS A 144 18.01 -3.00 16.26
CA LYS A 144 16.67 -2.54 16.62
C LYS A 144 16.29 -1.36 15.74
N PHE A 145 15.12 -1.40 15.13
CA PHE A 145 14.60 -0.31 14.32
C PHE A 145 13.08 -0.32 14.28
N ASP A 146 12.50 0.81 13.88
CA ASP A 146 11.06 0.92 13.64
C ASP A 146 10.73 0.77 12.16
N VAL A 147 9.56 0.19 11.90
CA VAL A 147 8.90 0.15 10.60
C VAL A 147 7.55 0.85 10.74
N LYS A 148 7.32 1.87 9.92
CA LYS A 148 6.05 2.60 9.92
C LYS A 148 5.19 2.11 8.76
N TYR A 149 3.97 1.69 9.06
CA TYR A 149 2.98 1.25 8.09
C TYR A 149 1.95 2.34 7.85
N ARG A 150 1.50 2.45 6.61
CA ARG A 150 0.28 3.15 6.20
C ARG A 150 -0.54 2.21 5.33
N ILE A 151 -1.76 1.92 5.75
CA ILE A 151 -2.69 1.05 5.05
C ILE A 151 -3.90 1.88 4.61
N VAL A 152 -4.14 1.93 3.31
CA VAL A 152 -5.23 2.65 2.67
C VAL A 152 -6.26 1.63 2.19
N LEU A 153 -7.43 1.66 2.81
CA LEU A 153 -8.60 0.92 2.42
C LEU A 153 -9.46 1.79 1.51
N ARG A 154 -9.98 1.20 0.43
CA ARG A 154 -10.91 1.88 -0.47
C ARG A 154 -12.15 1.04 -0.63
N LYS A 155 -13.32 1.65 -0.50
CA LYS A 155 -14.60 0.95 -0.72
C LYS A 155 -14.73 0.61 -2.21
N LYS A 156 -14.65 -0.68 -2.55
CA LYS A 156 -14.83 -1.18 -3.93
C LYS A 156 -16.20 -1.78 -4.19
N LEU A 157 -16.94 -2.15 -3.14
CA LEU A 157 -18.24 -2.81 -3.22
C LEU A 157 -19.38 -1.88 -2.84
N SER A 158 -20.56 -2.12 -3.41
CA SER A 158 -21.81 -1.51 -2.98
C SER A 158 -22.22 -1.99 -1.58
N ASP A 159 -23.08 -1.23 -0.89
CA ASP A 159 -23.56 -1.61 0.45
C ASP A 159 -24.28 -2.97 0.44
N GLU A 160 -24.99 -3.28 -0.64
CA GLU A 160 -25.71 -4.55 -0.81
C GLU A 160 -24.74 -5.74 -0.87
N GLU A 161 -23.66 -5.61 -1.64
CA GLU A 161 -22.60 -6.63 -1.76
C GLU A 161 -21.84 -6.80 -0.44
N ILE A 162 -21.54 -5.71 0.27
CA ILE A 162 -20.91 -5.77 1.59
C ILE A 162 -21.80 -6.53 2.59
N MET A 163 -23.09 -6.23 2.61
CA MET A 163 -24.05 -6.91 3.49
C MET A 163 -24.20 -8.39 3.15
N GLN A 164 -24.09 -8.77 1.88
CA GLN A 164 -24.08 -10.16 1.47
C GLN A 164 -22.82 -10.90 1.98
N GLN A 165 -21.63 -10.32 1.80
CA GLN A 165 -20.38 -10.92 2.31
C GLN A 165 -20.38 -11.09 3.83
N ILE A 166 -20.90 -10.08 4.57
CA ILE A 166 -21.02 -10.17 6.03
C ILE A 166 -21.95 -11.33 6.41
N ARG A 167 -23.08 -11.51 5.72
CA ARG A 167 -24.02 -12.62 5.98
C ARG A 167 -23.38 -13.98 5.71
N GLU A 168 -22.56 -14.10 4.66
CA GLU A 168 -21.84 -15.33 4.34
C GLU A 168 -20.79 -15.67 5.41
N LYS A 169 -19.96 -14.70 5.82
CA LYS A 169 -18.97 -14.88 6.90
C LYS A 169 -19.58 -15.28 8.25
N ILE A 170 -20.78 -14.78 8.57
CA ILE A 170 -21.48 -15.16 9.81
C ILE A 170 -21.96 -16.61 9.74
N LYS A 171 -22.47 -17.06 8.58
CA LYS A 171 -22.92 -18.45 8.40
C LYS A 171 -21.77 -19.44 8.54
N ASP A 172 -20.61 -19.14 7.95
CA ASP A 172 -19.43 -20.01 8.00
C ASP A 172 -18.83 -20.15 9.41
N LYS A 173 -18.94 -19.12 10.26
CA LYS A 173 -18.48 -19.17 11.66
C LYS A 173 -19.43 -19.92 12.60
N THR A 174 -20.62 -20.28 12.15
CA THR A 174 -21.66 -20.92 12.97
C THR A 174 -21.78 -22.44 12.69
N GLN A 175 -21.00 -22.96 11.73
CA GLN A 175 -20.82 -24.40 11.48
C GLN A 175 -19.54 -24.91 12.14
#